data_AF-A0AAF0U3B3-F1
#
_entry.id   AF-A0AAF0U3B3-F1
#
_cell.length_a   1.000
_cell.length_b   1.000
_cell.length_c   1.000
_cell.angle_alpha   90.00
_cell.angle_beta   90.00
_cell.angle_gamma   90.00
#
_symmetry.space_group_name_H-M   'P 1'
#
loop_
_entity.id
_entity.type
_entity.pdbx_description
1 polymer ?
#
loop_
_entity_poly.entity_id
_entity_poly.type
_entity_poly.pdbx_seq_one_letter_code
_entity_poly.pdbx_strand_id
1 'polypeptide(L)' 'MTTFKEYEGDIVNKYENFKATFHIDAKDNTDLVCWTIEYERPNEDLPELISLMEFIVSLIKAVDDHHVNMN' A
#
# COMPACT_ATOMS: atom_id res chain seq x y z
N MET A 1 11.96 -2.51 5.73
CA MET A 1 11.38 -1.81 4.57
C MET A 1 11.34 -2.79 3.42
N THR A 2 10.18 -2.95 2.80
CA THR A 2 9.97 -3.86 1.67
C THR A 2 9.31 -3.09 0.55
N THR A 3 9.77 -3.30 -0.68
CA THR A 3 9.22 -2.66 -1.86
C THR A 3 8.67 -3.73 -2.79
N PHE A 4 7.43 -3.53 -3.21
CA PHE A 4 6.74 -4.32 -4.23
C PHE A 4 6.74 -3.51 -5.52
N LYS A 5 7.26 -4.11 -6.59
CA LYS A 5 7.20 -3.54 -7.93
C LYS A 5 6.43 -4.50 -8.81
N GLU A 6 5.32 -4.02 -9.36
CA GLU A 6 4.44 -4.81 -10.20
C GLU A 6 4.85 -4.65 -11.67
N TYR A 7 4.75 -5.73 -12.42
CA TYR A 7 5.10 -5.76 -13.85
C TYR A 7 3.92 -6.20 -14.74
N GLU A 8 2.86 -6.75 -14.16
CA GLU A 8 1.67 -7.21 -14.87
C GLU A 8 0.41 -6.98 -14.01
N GLY A 9 -0.77 -7.16 -14.61
CA GLY A 9 -2.07 -7.04 -13.94
C GLY A 9 -2.79 -5.70 -14.15
N ASP A 10 -3.98 -5.58 -13.56
CA ASP A 10 -4.91 -4.46 -13.82
C ASP A 10 -4.32 -3.08 -13.52
N ILE A 11 -3.43 -2.98 -12.53
CA ILE A 11 -2.81 -1.72 -12.16
C ILE A 11 -1.74 -1.29 -13.16
N VAL A 12 -0.90 -2.22 -13.62
CA VAL A 12 0.15 -1.96 -14.62
C VAL A 12 -0.45 -1.70 -15.99
N ASN A 13 -1.64 -2.27 -16.28
CA ASN A 13 -2.38 -1.99 -17.50
C ASN A 13 -2.92 -0.55 -17.60
N LYS A 14 -2.97 0.19 -16.47
CA LYS A 14 -3.53 1.55 -16.40
C LYS A 14 -2.52 2.61 -15.96
N TYR A 15 -1.58 2.24 -15.10
CA TYR A 15 -0.59 3.12 -14.51
C TYR A 15 0.81 2.59 -14.78
N GLU A 16 1.73 3.48 -15.08
CA GLU A 16 3.13 3.13 -15.36
C GLU A 16 3.95 3.12 -14.07
N ASN A 17 5.03 2.33 -14.07
CA ASN A 17 6.04 2.31 -13.01
C ASN A 17 5.48 2.13 -11.58
N PHE A 18 4.38 1.38 -11.43
CA PHE A 18 3.76 1.15 -10.13
C PHE A 18 4.71 0.48 -9.13
N LYS A 19 4.81 1.08 -7.95
CA LYS A 19 5.61 0.60 -6.83
C LYS A 19 4.89 0.90 -5.51
N ALA A 20 4.84 -0.08 -4.63
CA ALA A 20 4.33 0.09 -3.27
C ALA A 20 5.45 -0.21 -2.27
N THR A 21 5.76 0.73 -1.39
CA THR A 21 6.79 0.58 -0.36
C THR A 21 6.13 0.50 1.01
N PHE A 22 6.41 -0.59 1.70
CA PHE A 22 6.02 -0.86 3.07
C PHE A 22 7.19 -0.58 4.03
N HIS A 23 6.92 0.20 5.06
CA HIS A 23 7.87 0.47 6.13
C HIS A 23 7.15 0.42 7.48
N ILE A 24 7.78 -0.25 8.45
CA ILE A 24 7.37 -0.18 9.85
C ILE A 24 8.42 0.65 10.57
N ASP A 25 7.98 1.74 11.20
CA ASP A 25 8.78 2.52 12.13
C ASP A 25 8.32 2.17 13.55
N ALA A 26 9.05 1.26 14.20
CA ALA A 26 8.77 0.84 15.57
C ALA A 26 9.38 1.85 16.54
N LYS A 27 8.53 2.54 17.32
CA LYS A 27 8.97 3.50 18.34
C LYS A 27 8.29 3.18 19.67
N ASP A 28 9.14 2.92 20.68
CA ASP A 28 8.72 2.55 22.03
C ASP A 28 7.75 1.36 22.02
N ASN A 29 6.49 1.59 22.38
CA ASN A 29 5.43 0.58 22.45
C ASN A 29 4.43 0.66 21.28
N THR A 30 4.74 1.44 20.23
CA THR A 30 3.85 1.62 19.08
C THR A 30 4.59 1.36 17.78
N ASP A 31 4.03 0.48 16.96
CA ASP A 31 4.49 0.26 15.60
C ASP A 31 3.71 1.15 14.64
N LEU A 32 4.40 2.07 13.96
CA LEU A 32 3.82 2.89 12.91
C LEU A 32 4.01 2.21 11.56
N VAL A 33 2.90 1.75 10.97
CA VAL A 33 2.89 1.18 9.63
C VAL A 33 2.70 2.27 8.59
N CYS A 34 3.66 2.40 7.68
CA CYS A 34 3.66 3.34 6.57
C CYS A 34 3.61 2.60 5.23
N TRP A 35 2.67 2.97 4.36
CA TRP A 35 2.66 2.59 2.96
C TRP A 35 2.80 3.81 2.06
N THR A 36 3.72 3.71 1.10
CA THR A 36 3.91 4.70 0.05
C THR A 36 3.60 4.05 -1.29
N ILE A 37 2.70 4.64 -2.06
CA ILE A 37 2.41 4.20 -3.44
C ILE A 37 3.01 5.23 -4.40
N GLU A 38 3.87 4.76 -5.29
CA GLU A 38 4.52 5.54 -6.35
C GLU A 38 4.01 5.00 -7.68
N TYR A 39 3.54 5.89 -8.57
CA TYR A 39 3.01 5.52 -9.88
C TYR A 39 3.07 6.72 -10.82
N GLU A 40 3.05 6.43 -12.11
CA GLU A 40 2.96 7.41 -13.18
C GLU A 40 1.61 7.27 -13.88
N ARG A 41 0.94 8.41 -14.07
CA ARG A 41 -0.30 8.45 -14.86
C ARG A 41 0.06 8.73 -16.32
N PRO A 42 -0.42 7.93 -17.28
CA PRO A 42 -0.22 8.20 -18.71
C PRO A 42 -0.91 9.49 -19.17
N ASN A 43 -1.94 9.96 -18.47
CA ASN A 43 -2.65 11.22 -18.71
C ASN A 43 -3.43 11.68 -17.46
N GLU A 44 -4.00 12.89 -17.52
CA GLU A 44 -4.75 13.50 -16.40
C GLU A 44 -6.15 12.92 -16.17
N ASP A 45 -6.68 12.11 -17.10
CA ASP A 45 -8.04 11.56 -17.01
C ASP A 45 -8.14 10.39 -16.00
N LEU A 46 -7.00 9.78 -15.66
CA LEU A 46 -6.97 8.70 -14.69
C LEU A 46 -6.96 9.22 -13.25
N PRO A 47 -7.78 8.63 -12.37
CA PRO A 47 -7.88 9.06 -10.98
C PRO A 47 -6.61 8.73 -10.20
N GLU A 48 -6.40 9.45 -9.11
CA GLU A 48 -5.42 9.08 -8.09
C GLU A 48 -5.79 7.74 -7.44
N LEU A 49 -4.80 7.00 -6.95
CA LEU A 49 -4.97 5.68 -6.33
C LEU A 49 -5.43 5.75 -4.85
N ILE A 50 -6.24 6.74 -4.50
CA ILE A 50 -6.70 6.96 -3.11
C ILE A 50 -7.54 5.78 -2.61
N SER A 51 -8.46 5.26 -3.44
CA SER A 51 -9.27 4.10 -3.05
C SER A 51 -8.44 2.84 -2.82
N LEU A 52 -7.32 2.67 -3.54
CA LEU A 52 -6.37 1.59 -3.28
C LEU A 52 -5.64 1.81 -1.94
N MET A 53 -5.27 3.04 -1.62
CA MET A 53 -4.67 3.37 -0.32
C MET A 53 -5.64 3.09 0.84
N GLU A 54 -6.92 3.45 0.71
CA GLU A 54 -7.96 3.14 1.71
C GLU A 54 -8.15 1.63 1.89
N PHE A 55 -8.10 0.87 0.80
CA PHE A 55 -8.13 -0.59 0.83
C PHE A 55 -6.92 -1.14 1.61
N ILE A 56 -5.71 -0.67 1.33
CA ILE A 56 -4.48 -1.09 2.03
C ILE A 56 -4.57 -0.79 3.53
N VAL A 57 -5.06 0.39 3.92
CA VAL A 57 -5.28 0.75 5.33
C VAL A 57 -6.26 -0.22 5.99
N SER A 58 -7.35 -0.56 5.31
CA SER A 58 -8.36 -1.49 5.84
C SER A 58 -7.82 -2.91 5.97
N LEU A 59 -7.01 -3.35 5.00
CA LEU A 59 -6.33 -4.64 5.04
C LEU A 59 -5.36 -4.74 6.23
N ILE A 60 -4.56 -3.70 6.49
CA ILE A 60 -3.61 -3.69 7.60
C ILE A 60 -4.33 -3.77 8.94
N LYS A 61 -5.43 -3.02 9.11
CA LYS A 61 -6.26 -3.10 10.33
C LYS A 61 -6.80 -4.51 10.54
N ALA A 62 -7.29 -5.16 9.49
CA ALA A 62 -7.78 -6.53 9.59
C ALA A 62 -6.66 -7.54 9.95
N VAL A 63 -5.46 -7.36 9.42
CA VAL A 63 -4.28 -8.17 9.77
C VAL A 63 -3.87 -7.94 11.23
N ASP A 64 -3.86 -6.69 11.69
CA ASP A 64 -3.53 -6.31 13.06
C ASP A 64 -4.56 -6.88 14.05
N ASP A 65 -5.86 -6.67 13.77
CA ASP A 65 -6.96 -7.26 14.55
C ASP A 65 -6.85 -8.79 14.61
N HIS A 66 -6.50 -9.45 13.50
CA HIS A 66 -6.31 -10.88 13.49
C HIS A 66 -5.12 -11.31 14.35
N HIS A 67 -3.99 -10.60 14.26
CA HIS A 67 -2.79 -10.91 15.03
C HIS A 67 -3.00 -10.72 16.54
N VAL A 68 -3.73 -9.68 16.95
CA VAL A 68 -4.07 -9.42 18.35
C VAL A 68 -5.03 -10.49 18.90
N ASN A 69 -6.04 -10.89 18.12
CA ASN A 69 -7.07 -11.86 18.55
C ASN A 69 -6.62 -13.34 18.52
N MET A 70 -5.41 -13.63 18.04
CA MET A 70 -4.83 -14.98 18.03
C MET A 70 -3.98 -15.31 19.27
N ASN A 71 -3.76 -14.33 20.16
CA ASN A 71 -3.08 -14.50 21.45
C ASN A 71 -4.09 -14.55 22.61
#